data_AF-A0A929IAX6-F1
#
_entry.id   AF-A0A929IAX6-F1
#
_cell.length_a   1.000
_cell.length_b   1.000
_cell.length_c   1.000
_cell.angle_alpha   90.00
_cell.angle_beta   90.00
_cell.angle_gamma   90.00
#
_symmetry.space_group_name_H-M   'P 1'
#
loop_
_entity.id
_entity.type
_entity.pdbx_description
1 polymer ?
#
loop_
_entity_poly.entity_id
_entity_poly.type
_entity_poly.pdbx_seq_one_letter_code
_entity_poly.pdbx_strand_id
1 'polypeptide(L)'
;MIIATLIVLLFGGGTFDLNFIDDMKKGVKEYVIDAERQKDILIDVKSTKKLITDFNKGRKSQFKTFKKLNANRETSRDNFSDFFTILEQEREQYYADLATARVGLAGKIMADEWQDIMKQSAEAVEQRQQKAQKKN
;
A
#
# COMPACT_ATOMS: atom_id res chain seq x y z
N MET A 1 -10.02 3.03 24.90
CA MET A 1 -9.90 3.49 23.49
C MET A 1 -8.46 3.50 22.98
N ILE A 2 -7.47 3.99 23.73
CA ILE A 2 -6.07 4.14 23.28
C ILE A 2 -5.42 2.83 22.78
N ILE A 3 -5.64 1.70 23.47
CA ILE A 3 -5.07 0.39 23.07
C ILE A 3 -5.66 -0.12 21.75
N ALA A 4 -6.98 0.04 21.55
CA ALA A 4 -7.62 -0.35 20.30
C ALA A 4 -7.13 0.52 19.12
N THR A 5 -6.93 1.82 19.34
CA THR A 5 -6.37 2.75 18.35
C THR A 5 -4.93 2.38 17.98
N LEU A 6 -4.08 2.04 18.97
CA LEU A 6 -2.71 1.56 18.73
C LEU A 6 -2.70 0.26 17.92
N ILE A 7 -3.58 -0.69 18.23
CA ILE A 7 -3.70 -1.95 17.48
C ILE A 7 -4.19 -1.68 16.04
N VAL A 8 -5.10 -0.73 15.83
CA VAL A 8 -5.55 -0.32 14.49
C VAL A 8 -4.44 0.41 13.72
N LEU A 9 -3.60 1.21 14.36
CA LEU A 9 -2.45 1.83 13.69
C LEU A 9 -1.39 0.79 13.33
N LEU A 10 -1.08 -0.11 14.25
CA LEU A 10 -0.04 -1.13 14.10
C LEU A 10 -0.45 -2.26 13.16
N PHE A 11 -1.74 -2.62 13.10
CA PHE A 11 -2.24 -3.78 12.34
C PHE A 11 -3.45 -3.50 11.45
N GLY A 12 -4.20 -2.42 11.68
CA GLY A 12 -5.39 -2.03 10.93
C GLY A 12 -5.12 -1.19 9.68
N GLY A 13 -3.86 -1.06 9.26
CA GLY A 13 -3.52 -0.35 8.04
C GLY A 13 -3.94 -1.14 6.80
N GLY A 14 -5.15 -0.86 6.33
CA GLY A 14 -5.62 -1.16 4.98
C GLY A 14 -6.17 0.08 4.24
N THR A 15 -6.11 1.27 4.85
CA THR A 15 -6.66 2.52 4.29
C THR A 15 -5.70 3.70 4.31
N PHE A 16 -4.57 3.59 5.01
CA PHE A 16 -3.43 4.51 4.86
C PHE A 16 -2.39 3.99 3.85
N ASP A 17 -2.67 2.87 3.17
CA ASP A 17 -2.26 2.81 1.77
C ASP A 17 -3.06 3.91 1.09
N LEU A 18 -2.46 5.09 1.01
CA LEU A 18 -2.69 6.02 -0.09
C LEU A 18 -2.52 5.17 -1.34
N ASN A 19 -3.61 4.51 -1.77
CA ASN A 19 -3.63 3.66 -2.92
C ASN A 19 -3.07 4.52 -4.03
N PHE A 20 -1.85 4.16 -4.43
CA PHE A 20 -1.20 4.69 -5.59
C PHE A 20 -2.21 4.54 -6.72
N ILE A 21 -2.80 5.67 -7.16
CA ILE A 21 -3.79 5.81 -8.23
C ILE A 21 -4.51 4.48 -8.50
N ASP A 22 -5.70 4.29 -7.94
CA ASP A 22 -6.42 3.00 -7.91
C ASP A 22 -6.55 2.33 -9.31
N ASP A 23 -6.40 3.12 -10.38
CA ASP A 23 -6.42 2.71 -11.79
C ASP A 23 -5.11 2.99 -12.56
N MET A 24 -3.95 3.07 -11.90
CA MET A 24 -2.64 3.35 -12.50
C MET A 24 -2.36 2.47 -13.73
N LYS A 25 -2.62 1.17 -13.61
CA LYS A 25 -2.43 0.21 -14.71
C LYS A 25 -3.30 0.54 -15.93
N LYS A 26 -4.52 1.04 -15.70
CA LYS A 26 -5.43 1.43 -16.77
C LYS A 26 -4.93 2.72 -17.42
N GLY A 27 -4.59 3.73 -16.62
CA GLY A 27 -4.08 4.99 -17.12
C GLY A 27 -2.79 4.82 -17.93
N VAL A 28 -1.83 4.01 -17.46
CA VAL A 28 -0.61 3.71 -18.22
C VAL A 28 -0.93 3.07 -19.59
N LYS A 29 -1.95 2.21 -19.66
CA LYS A 29 -2.35 1.59 -20.93
C LYS A 29 -3.01 2.56 -21.91
N GLU A 30 -3.62 3.62 -21.39
CA GLU A 30 -4.44 4.56 -22.15
C GLU A 30 -3.64 5.76 -22.61
N TYR A 31 -2.74 6.28 -21.76
CA TYR A 31 -2.03 7.53 -21.99
C TYR A 31 -0.55 7.37 -22.35
N VAL A 32 0.08 6.23 -22.03
CA VAL A 32 1.46 5.97 -22.48
C VAL A 32 1.43 5.33 -23.87
N ILE A 33 1.78 6.14 -24.88
CA ILE A 33 1.70 5.76 -26.30
C ILE A 33 2.82 4.80 -26.69
N ASP A 34 4.03 5.02 -26.17
CA ASP A 34 5.20 4.20 -26.49
C ASP A 34 5.06 2.79 -25.88
N ALA A 35 5.01 1.77 -26.74
CA ALA A 35 4.67 0.41 -26.33
C ALA A 35 5.75 -0.27 -25.46
N GLU A 36 7.03 0.04 -25.69
CA GLU A 36 8.13 -0.53 -24.90
C GLU A 36 8.16 0.11 -23.51
N ARG A 37 8.10 1.44 -23.43
CA ARG A 37 8.01 2.19 -22.17
C ARG A 37 6.75 1.82 -21.40
N GLN A 38 5.61 1.68 -22.08
CA GLN A 38 4.37 1.21 -21.47
C GLN A 38 4.56 -0.15 -20.81
N LYS A 39 5.17 -1.13 -21.51
CA LYS A 39 5.43 -2.46 -20.95
C LYS A 39 6.32 -2.40 -19.72
N ASP A 40 7.38 -1.61 -19.76
CA ASP A 40 8.32 -1.45 -18.65
C ASP A 40 7.65 -0.81 -17.43
N ILE A 41 6.87 0.25 -17.61
CA ILE A 41 6.10 0.88 -16.54
C ILE A 41 5.10 -0.13 -15.94
N LEU A 42 4.42 -0.93 -16.76
CA LEU A 42 3.46 -1.92 -16.29
C LEU A 42 4.10 -3.04 -15.44
N ILE A 43 5.35 -3.42 -15.74
CA ILE A 43 6.12 -4.35 -14.91
C ILE A 43 6.35 -3.75 -13.52
N ASP A 44 6.79 -2.49 -13.46
CA ASP A 44 7.05 -1.78 -12.20
C ASP A 44 5.78 -1.55 -11.39
N VAL A 45 4.67 -1.18 -12.03
CA VAL A 45 3.36 -1.05 -11.38
C VAL A 45 2.94 -2.39 -10.75
N LYS A 46 3.15 -3.50 -11.46
CA LYS A 46 2.85 -4.84 -10.93
C LYS A 46 3.76 -5.21 -9.76
N SER A 47 5.05 -4.90 -9.85
CA SER A 47 6.03 -5.13 -8.78
C SER A 47 5.66 -4.36 -7.51
N THR A 48 5.33 -3.07 -7.67
CA THR A 48 4.88 -2.20 -6.57
C THR A 48 3.61 -2.73 -5.90
N LYS A 49 2.63 -3.17 -6.71
CA LYS A 49 1.40 -3.78 -6.17
C LYS A 49 1.68 -5.08 -5.41
N LYS A 50 2.65 -5.87 -5.86
CA LYS A 50 3.08 -7.09 -5.17
C LYS A 50 3.73 -6.75 -3.83
N LEU A 51 4.61 -5.74 -3.79
CA LEU A 51 5.24 -5.25 -2.56
C LEU A 51 4.19 -4.86 -1.50
N ILE A 52 3.19 -4.07 -1.87
CA ILE A 52 2.06 -3.69 -1.00
C ILE A 52 1.30 -4.94 -0.51
N THR A 53 1.00 -5.86 -1.43
CA THR A 53 0.25 -7.08 -1.11
C THR A 53 1.01 -7.97 -0.12
N ASP A 54 2.31 -8.15 -0.32
CA ASP A 54 3.14 -9.03 0.50
C ASP A 54 3.39 -8.42 1.88
N PHE A 55 3.60 -7.10 1.97
CA PHE A 55 3.64 -6.39 3.26
C PHE A 55 2.32 -6.55 4.04
N ASN A 56 1.18 -6.35 3.38
CA ASN A 56 -0.13 -6.49 4.02
C ASN A 56 -0.42 -7.94 4.47
N LYS A 57 0.09 -8.95 3.76
CA LYS A 57 0.07 -10.35 4.24
C LYS A 57 0.95 -10.53 5.48
N GLY A 58 2.16 -9.95 5.47
CA GLY A 58 3.07 -9.93 6.62
C GLY A 58 2.37 -9.39 7.86
N ARG A 59 1.71 -8.24 7.76
CA ARG A 59 0.92 -7.63 8.84
C ARG A 59 -0.17 -8.51 9.41
N LYS A 60 -0.90 -9.23 8.55
CA LYS A 60 -1.92 -10.20 9.02
C LYS A 60 -1.28 -11.35 9.80
N SER A 61 -0.09 -11.80 9.41
CA SER A 61 0.67 -12.81 10.14
C SER A 61 1.15 -12.27 11.49
N GLN A 62 1.79 -11.10 11.48
CA GLN A 62 2.26 -10.40 12.68
C GLN A 62 1.13 -10.15 13.69
N PHE A 63 -0.07 -9.78 13.24
CA PHE A 63 -1.23 -9.62 14.12
C PHE A 63 -1.63 -10.93 14.81
N LYS A 64 -1.54 -12.07 14.11
CA LYS A 64 -1.77 -13.40 14.73
C LYS A 64 -0.68 -13.71 15.75
N THR A 65 0.58 -13.38 15.46
CA THR A 65 1.69 -13.54 16.41
C THR A 65 1.47 -12.69 17.66
N PHE A 66 1.11 -11.41 17.48
CA PHE A 66 0.76 -10.53 18.59
C PHE A 66 -0.35 -11.11 19.48
N LYS A 67 -1.43 -11.63 18.88
CA LYS A 67 -2.50 -12.29 19.65
C LYS A 67 -2.01 -13.45 20.49
N LYS A 68 -1.08 -14.26 19.96
CA LYS A 68 -0.48 -15.38 20.70
C LYS A 68 0.39 -14.89 21.86
N LEU A 69 1.27 -13.92 21.61
CA LEU A 69 2.10 -13.30 22.65
C LEU A 69 1.24 -12.69 23.76
N ASN A 70 0.18 -11.96 23.40
CA ASN A 70 -0.71 -11.32 24.35
C ASN A 70 -1.59 -12.30 25.15
N ALA A 71 -1.87 -13.49 24.61
CA ALA A 71 -2.64 -14.51 25.31
C ALA A 71 -1.78 -15.38 26.24
N ASN A 72 -0.46 -15.45 26.01
CA ASN A 72 0.45 -16.25 26.82
C ASN A 72 0.88 -15.49 28.09
N ARG A 73 0.67 -16.10 29.26
CA ARG A 73 1.03 -15.53 30.57
C ARG A 73 2.53 -15.51 30.85
N GLU A 74 3.29 -16.30 30.10
CA GLU A 74 4.75 -16.39 30.20
C GLU A 74 5.46 -15.37 29.31
N THR A 75 4.73 -14.65 28.46
CA THR A 75 5.32 -13.62 27.59
C THR A 75 5.92 -12.52 28.44
N SER A 76 7.24 -12.34 28.33
CA SER A 76 7.96 -11.30 29.03
C SER A 76 7.83 -9.95 28.32
N ARG A 77 8.26 -8.89 29.00
CA ARG A 77 8.43 -7.56 28.38
C ARG A 77 9.38 -7.61 27.18
N ASP A 78 10.46 -8.39 27.29
CA ASP A 78 11.48 -8.49 26.25
C ASP A 78 10.91 -9.15 24.99
N ASN A 79 10.04 -10.16 25.13
CA ASN A 79 9.34 -10.75 23.98
C ASN A 79 8.51 -9.73 23.20
N PHE A 80 7.85 -8.80 23.89
CA PHE A 80 7.13 -7.70 23.22
C PHE A 80 8.09 -6.68 22.61
N SER A 81 9.18 -6.34 23.30
CA SER A 81 10.20 -5.43 22.79
C SER A 81 10.79 -5.93 21.48
N ASP A 82 11.20 -7.19 21.44
CA ASP A 82 11.74 -7.83 20.25
C ASP A 82 10.72 -7.86 19.11
N PHE A 83 9.49 -8.25 19.43
CA PHE A 83 8.40 -8.27 18.45
C PHE A 83 8.17 -6.89 17.84
N PHE A 84 8.07 -5.83 18.65
CA PHE A 84 7.85 -4.47 18.13
C PHE A 84 9.07 -3.89 17.40
N THR A 85 10.29 -4.25 17.82
CA THR A 85 11.53 -3.86 17.12
C THR A 85 11.57 -4.45 15.70
N ILE A 86 11.21 -5.73 15.55
CA ILE A 86 11.11 -6.38 14.24
C ILE A 86 10.03 -5.70 13.38
N LEU A 87 8.86 -5.39 13.96
CA LEU A 87 7.78 -4.71 13.24
C LEU A 87 8.18 -3.33 12.72
N GLU A 88 8.98 -2.59 13.49
CA GLU A 88 9.50 -1.29 13.10
C GLU A 88 10.46 -1.42 11.93
N GLN A 89 11.46 -2.30 12.03
CA GLN A 89 12.44 -2.55 10.97
C GLN A 89 11.78 -2.99 9.65
N GLU A 90 10.84 -3.93 9.70
CA GLU A 90 10.12 -4.40 8.51
C GLU A 90 9.29 -3.27 7.87
N ARG A 91 8.75 -2.36 8.68
CA ARG A 91 7.99 -1.20 8.19
C ARG A 91 8.88 -0.14 7.57
N GLU A 92 10.02 0.16 8.18
CA GLU A 92 11.02 1.08 7.62
C GLU A 92 11.50 0.58 6.25
N GLN A 93 11.85 -0.71 6.15
CA GLN A 93 12.25 -1.32 4.89
C GLN A 93 11.13 -1.23 3.84
N TYR A 94 9.89 -1.57 4.22
CA TYR A 94 8.74 -1.43 3.32
C TYR A 94 8.59 -0.03 2.76
N TYR A 95 8.71 1.01 3.60
CA TYR A 95 8.60 2.39 3.14
C TYR A 95 9.77 2.82 2.26
N ALA A 96 10.98 2.36 2.55
CA ALA A 96 12.16 2.62 1.72
C ALA A 96 11.99 1.99 0.31
N ASP A 97 11.53 0.74 0.25
CA ASP A 97 11.28 0.03 -1.01
C ASP A 97 10.14 0.68 -1.79
N LEU A 98 9.07 1.09 -1.10
CA LEU A 98 7.93 1.75 -1.71
C LEU A 98 8.31 3.13 -2.26
N ALA A 99 9.11 3.91 -1.52
CA ALA A 99 9.62 5.20 -1.99
C ALA A 99 10.50 5.03 -3.23
N THR A 100 11.40 4.04 -3.22
CA THR A 100 12.26 3.72 -4.36
C THR A 100 11.43 3.34 -5.59
N ALA A 101 10.43 2.48 -5.42
CA ALA A 101 9.53 2.08 -6.50
C ALA A 101 8.74 3.28 -7.06
N ARG A 102 8.28 4.20 -6.19
CA ARG A 102 7.56 5.41 -6.59
C ARG A 102 8.43 6.36 -7.40
N VAL A 103 9.66 6.61 -6.96
CA VAL A 103 10.61 7.45 -7.70
C VAL A 103 10.94 6.83 -9.06
N GLY A 104 11.15 5.50 -9.10
CA GLY A 104 11.40 4.78 -10.34
C GLY A 104 10.23 4.89 -11.33
N LEU A 105 9.00 4.74 -10.87
CA LEU A 105 7.80 4.93 -11.69
C LEU A 105 7.63 6.38 -12.17
N ALA A 106 7.83 7.35 -11.27
CA ALA A 106 7.72 8.78 -11.59
C ALA A 106 8.71 9.20 -12.68
N GLY A 107 9.92 8.62 -12.69
CA GLY A 107 10.93 8.91 -13.71
C GLY A 107 10.64 8.32 -15.10
N LYS A 108 9.65 7.42 -15.24
CA LYS A 108 9.32 6.75 -16.52
C LYS A 108 8.09 7.33 -17.23
N ILE A 109 7.24 8.05 -16.50
CA ILE A 109 5.99 8.60 -17.01
C ILE A 109 6.16 10.11 -17.20
N MET A 110 5.75 10.62 -18.35
CA MET A 110 5.86 12.03 -18.68
C MET A 110 4.84 12.86 -17.89
N ALA A 111 5.07 14.17 -17.78
CA ALA A 111 4.27 15.04 -16.94
C ALA A 111 2.80 15.14 -17.41
N ASP A 112 2.58 15.21 -18.72
CA ASP A 112 1.26 15.21 -19.37
C ASP A 112 0.54 13.87 -19.17
N GLU A 113 1.24 12.75 -19.40
CA GLU A 113 0.70 11.41 -19.14
C GLU A 113 0.30 11.25 -17.66
N TRP A 114 1.13 11.74 -16.74
CA TRP A 114 0.81 11.75 -15.31
C TRP A 114 -0.47 12.52 -15.02
N GLN A 115 -0.62 13.71 -15.61
CA GLN A 115 -1.80 14.54 -15.42
C GLN A 115 -3.07 13.83 -15.90
N ASP A 116 -3.01 13.17 -17.06
CA ASP A 116 -4.14 12.43 -17.62
C ASP A 116 -4.49 11.19 -16.79
N ILE A 117 -3.48 10.43 -16.34
CA ILE A 117 -3.65 9.29 -15.44
C ILE A 117 -4.31 9.73 -14.13
N MET A 118 -3.84 10.84 -13.55
CA MET A 118 -4.39 11.40 -12.31
C MET A 118 -5.84 11.85 -12.49
N LYS A 119 -6.13 12.56 -13.59
CA LYS A 119 -7.49 13.01 -13.93
C LYS A 119 -8.44 11.83 -14.08
N GLN A 120 -8.06 10.80 -14.84
CA GLN A 120 -8.85 9.58 -15.00
C GLN A 120 -9.15 8.94 -13.64
N SER A 121 -8.13 8.83 -12.78
CA SER A 121 -8.32 8.22 -11.47
C SER A 121 -9.23 9.04 -10.56
N ALA A 122 -9.16 10.38 -10.61
CA ALA A 122 -10.04 11.25 -9.86
C ALA A 122 -11.51 11.06 -10.29
N GLU A 123 -11.77 11.05 -11.60
CA GLU A 123 -13.10 10.80 -12.17
C GLU A 123 -13.64 9.42 -11.77
N ALA A 124 -12.78 8.39 -11.79
CA ALA A 124 -13.16 7.05 -11.37
C ALA A 124 -13.55 6.99 -9.88
N VAL A 125 -12.81 7.68 -9.00
CA VAL A 125 -13.14 7.78 -7.57
C VAL A 125 -14.49 8.48 -7.38
N GLU A 126 -14.71 9.61 -8.06
CA GLU A 126 -15.96 10.36 -7.97
C GLU A 126 -17.16 9.50 -8.39
N GLN A 127 -17.07 8.80 -9.53
CA GLN A 127 -18.13 7.90 -9.99
C GLN A 127 -18.43 6.77 -9.01
N ARG A 128 -17.41 6.22 -8.34
CA ARG A 128 -17.61 5.18 -7.32
C ARG A 128 -18.31 5.75 -6.08
N GLN A 129 -17.95 6.96 -5.64
CA GLN A 129 -18.61 7.62 -4.51
C GLN A 129 -20.07 7.92 -4.81
N GLN A 130 -20.38 8.45 -6.00
CA GLN A 130 -21.76 8.68 -6.43
C GLN A 130 -22.59 7.38 -6.46
N LYS A 131 -22.01 6.27 -6.92
CA LYS A 131 -22.66 4.95 -6.92
C LYS A 131 -22.90 4.41 -5.51
N ALA A 132 -21.97 4.65 -4.58
CA ALA A 132 -22.12 4.23 -3.19
C ALA A 132 -23.23 5.02 -2.48
N GLN A 133 -23.32 6.33 -2.72
CA GLN A 133 -24.38 7.18 -2.17
C GLN A 133 -25.78 6.82 -2.68
N LYS A 134 -25.92 6.39 -3.94
CA LYS A 134 -27.21 5.95 -4.52
C LYS A 134 -27.69 4.57 -4.02
N LYS A 135 -26.83 3.81 -3.34
CA LYS A 135 -27.17 2.47 -2.81
C LYS A 135 -27.56 2.47 -1.34
N ASN A 136 -27.37 3.60 -0.65
CA ASN A 136 -27.82 3.85 0.72
C ASN A 136 -29.10 4.68 0.70
#